data_AF-A0A2M7FD62-F1
#
_entry.id   AF-A0A2M7FD62-F1
#
_cell.length_a   1.000
_cell.length_b   1.000
_cell.length_c   1.000
_cell.angle_alpha   90.00
_cell.angle_beta   90.00
_cell.angle_gamma   90.00
#
_symmetry.space_group_name_H-M   'P 1'
#
loop_
_entity.id
_entity.type
_entity.pdbx_description
1 polymer ?
#
loop_
_entity_poly.entity_id
_entity_poly.type
_entity_poly.pdbx_seq_one_letter_code
_entity_poly.pdbx_strand_id
1 'polypeptide(L)'
;MIDLVATARSLFAPGKGILAADSSILTATAHLASYGIGAGEEMRRQYRDLFFGTEGIEQYLSGVILFFESLLQKGNDGKPFPALLVARGILPGVKVDLGTEPMNASTHELITRGLLDLPERLVAYKRQGAVFTKWRAVIR
;
A
#
# COMPACT_ATOMS: atom_id res chain seq x y z
N MET A 1 12.10 14.30 -13.87
CA MET A 1 11.21 14.77 -12.79
C MET A 1 9.90 13.99 -12.92
N ILE A 2 9.27 13.53 -11.83
CA ILE A 2 7.93 12.89 -11.94
C ILE A 2 6.93 14.00 -12.21
N ASP A 3 6.09 13.84 -13.22
CA ASP A 3 4.92 14.69 -13.42
C ASP A 3 3.83 14.26 -12.43
N LEU A 4 3.65 15.05 -11.37
CA LEU A 4 2.67 14.80 -10.33
C LEU A 4 1.23 14.94 -10.85
N VAL A 5 0.99 15.87 -11.79
CA VAL A 5 -0.33 16.10 -12.38
C VAL A 5 -0.71 14.92 -13.27
N ALA A 6 0.22 14.45 -14.10
CA ALA A 6 0.00 13.26 -14.91
C ALA A 6 -0.23 12.02 -14.04
N THR A 7 0.57 11.81 -12.99
CA THR A 7 0.37 10.69 -12.05
C THR A 7 -1.02 10.73 -11.42
N ALA A 8 -1.44 11.89 -10.92
CA ALA A 8 -2.76 12.05 -10.31
C ALA A 8 -3.90 11.79 -11.30
N ARG A 9 -3.80 12.30 -12.54
CA ARG A 9 -4.79 12.05 -13.59
C ARG A 9 -4.91 10.56 -13.93
N SER A 10 -3.78 9.86 -14.04
CA SER A 10 -3.75 8.41 -14.28
C SER A 10 -4.36 7.62 -13.14
N LEU A 11 -4.17 8.05 -11.89
CA LEU A 11 -4.73 7.40 -10.71
C LEU A 11 -6.27 7.51 -10.64
N PHE A 12 -6.85 8.54 -11.24
CA PHE A 12 -8.31 8.76 -11.26
C PHE A 12 -8.91 8.65 -12.68
N ALA A 13 -8.36 7.76 -13.50
CA ALA A 13 -8.92 7.47 -14.82
C ALA A 13 -10.40 7.02 -14.71
N PRO A 14 -11.30 7.45 -15.62
CA PRO A 14 -12.71 7.08 -15.58
C PRO A 14 -12.92 5.55 -15.54
N GLY A 15 -13.79 5.09 -14.64
CA GLY A 15 -14.10 3.67 -14.48
C GLY A 15 -13.07 2.85 -13.70
N LYS A 16 -11.97 3.47 -13.25
CA LYS A 16 -10.94 2.82 -12.43
C LYS A 16 -10.88 3.36 -11.01
N GLY A 17 -10.43 2.51 -10.08
CA GLY A 17 -10.27 2.83 -8.67
C GLY A 17 -8.94 2.40 -8.09
N ILE A 18 -8.81 2.60 -6.78
CA ILE A 18 -7.61 2.27 -6.00
C ILE A 18 -7.92 1.12 -5.05
N LEU A 19 -7.12 0.07 -5.08
CA LEU A 19 -7.15 -0.98 -4.06
C LEU A 19 -6.25 -0.58 -2.87
N ALA A 20 -6.85 -0.39 -1.70
CA ALA A 20 -6.13 -0.15 -0.46
C ALA A 20 -5.66 -1.49 0.17
N ALA A 21 -4.50 -1.98 -0.27
CA ALA A 21 -3.88 -3.22 0.21
C ALA A 21 -2.77 -2.97 1.25
N ASP A 22 -2.83 -1.85 1.97
CA ASP A 22 -1.77 -1.31 2.82
C ASP A 22 -1.94 -1.62 4.31
N SER A 23 -2.70 -2.66 4.64
CA SER A 23 -2.79 -3.18 6.01
C SER A 23 -1.40 -3.47 6.57
N SER A 24 -1.14 -2.98 7.79
CA SER A 24 0.11 -3.30 8.49
C SER A 24 0.22 -4.79 8.76
N ILE A 25 1.42 -5.27 9.11
CA ILE A 25 1.65 -6.66 9.51
C ILE A 25 0.65 -7.11 10.59
N LEU A 26 0.46 -6.29 11.64
CA LEU A 26 -0.47 -6.60 12.73
C LEU A 26 -1.91 -6.71 12.22
N THR A 27 -2.38 -5.74 11.43
CA THR A 27 -3.75 -5.74 10.91
C THR A 27 -4.00 -6.88 9.92
N ALA A 28 -3.07 -7.13 9.00
CA ALA A 28 -3.18 -8.22 8.03
C ALA A 28 -3.15 -9.59 8.72
N THR A 29 -2.28 -9.77 9.71
CA THR A 29 -2.19 -11.01 10.48
C THR A 29 -3.46 -11.28 11.28
N ALA A 30 -4.01 -10.26 11.95
CA ALA A 30 -5.28 -10.38 12.67
C ALA A 30 -6.44 -10.73 11.73
N HIS A 31 -6.48 -10.11 10.55
CA HIS A 31 -7.48 -10.40 9.53
C HIS A 31 -7.41 -11.87 9.06
N LEU A 32 -6.23 -12.36 8.68
CA LEU A 32 -6.05 -13.75 8.26
C LEU A 32 -6.38 -14.75 9.38
N ALA A 33 -5.96 -14.47 10.61
CA ALA A 33 -6.26 -15.31 11.77
C ALA A 33 -7.76 -15.43 12.05
N SER A 34 -8.55 -14.37 11.77
CA SER A 34 -10.01 -14.42 11.93
C SER A 34 -10.70 -15.42 10.99
N TYR A 35 -10.02 -15.85 9.93
CA TYR A 35 -10.46 -16.93 9.02
C TYR A 35 -9.73 -18.25 9.25
N GLY A 36 -9.01 -18.40 10.37
CA GLY A 36 -8.25 -19.62 10.67
C GLY A 36 -6.99 -19.82 9.81
N ILE A 37 -6.56 -18.80 9.07
CA ILE A 37 -5.33 -18.85 8.27
C ILE A 37 -4.14 -18.55 9.17
N GLY A 38 -3.09 -19.37 9.07
CA GLY A 38 -1.88 -19.24 9.88
C GLY A 38 -1.21 -17.87 9.75
N ALA A 39 -0.69 -17.37 10.86
CA ALA A 39 0.12 -16.15 10.86
C ALA A 39 1.46 -16.39 10.16
N GLY A 40 1.92 -15.43 9.37
CA GLY A 40 3.24 -15.50 8.74
C GLY A 40 3.39 -14.54 7.57
N GLU A 41 4.64 -14.21 7.26
CA GLU A 41 4.97 -13.37 6.10
C GLU A 41 4.48 -14.01 4.80
N GLU A 42 4.70 -15.32 4.63
CA GLU A 42 4.32 -16.04 3.42
C GLU A 42 2.80 -16.03 3.19
N MET A 43 1.99 -16.17 4.24
CA MET A 43 0.52 -16.10 4.09
C MET A 43 0.06 -14.68 3.74
N ARG A 44 0.70 -13.64 4.30
CA ARG A 44 0.42 -12.25 3.89
C ARG A 44 0.83 -11.98 2.45
N ARG A 45 1.98 -12.51 2.01
CA ARG A 45 2.46 -12.44 0.64
C ARG A 45 1.49 -13.10 -0.33
N GLN A 46 1.11 -14.36 -0.07
CA GLN A 46 0.15 -15.11 -0.90
C GLN A 46 -1.21 -14.41 -0.96
N TYR A 47 -1.69 -13.88 0.17
CA TYR A 47 -2.93 -13.12 0.21
C TYR A 47 -2.87 -11.86 -0.67
N ARG A 48 -1.73 -11.18 -0.76
CA ARG A 48 -1.52 -10.03 -1.67
C ARG A 48 -1.41 -10.46 -3.12
N ASP A 49 -0.63 -11.51 -3.38
CA ASP A 49 -0.45 -12.07 -4.72
C ASP A 49 -1.77 -12.52 -5.35
N LEU A 50 -2.69 -13.08 -4.54
CA LEU A 50 -4.04 -13.43 -4.98
C LEU A 50 -4.75 -12.26 -5.68
N PHE A 51 -4.73 -11.06 -5.08
CA PHE A 51 -5.35 -9.88 -5.68
C PHE A 51 -4.55 -9.36 -6.88
N PHE A 52 -3.22 -9.24 -6.74
CA PHE A 52 -2.40 -8.60 -7.78
C PHE A 52 -2.24 -9.48 -9.03
N GLY A 53 -2.33 -10.80 -8.85
CA GLY A 53 -2.32 -11.79 -9.91
C GLY A 53 -3.67 -11.99 -10.60
N THR A 54 -4.79 -11.49 -10.04
CA THR A 54 -6.14 -11.69 -10.59
C THR A 54 -6.22 -11.20 -12.05
N GLU A 55 -6.61 -12.07 -12.98
CA GLU A 55 -6.72 -11.74 -14.41
C GLU A 55 -7.75 -10.61 -14.66
N GLY A 56 -7.43 -9.67 -15.55
CA GLY A 56 -8.30 -8.55 -15.92
C GLY A 56 -8.46 -7.45 -14.85
N ILE A 57 -7.79 -7.55 -13.70
CA ILE A 57 -7.95 -6.57 -12.61
C ILE A 57 -7.54 -5.14 -13.03
N GLU A 58 -6.62 -4.99 -13.99
CA GLU A 58 -6.19 -3.71 -14.53
C GLU A 58 -7.28 -2.93 -15.27
N GLN A 59 -8.38 -3.58 -15.66
CA GLN A 59 -9.55 -2.90 -16.21
C GLN A 59 -10.22 -2.00 -15.18
N TYR A 60 -10.12 -2.36 -13.89
CA TYR A 60 -10.80 -1.72 -12.78
C TYR A 60 -9.86 -0.97 -11.84
N LEU A 61 -8.58 -1.31 -11.82
CA LEU A 61 -7.60 -0.67 -10.95
C LEU A 61 -6.66 0.25 -11.73
N SER A 62 -6.54 1.47 -11.25
CA SER A 62 -5.51 2.44 -11.67
C SER A 62 -4.36 2.48 -10.67
N GLY A 63 -4.58 2.08 -9.42
CA GLY A 63 -3.54 2.04 -8.41
C GLY A 63 -3.78 1.06 -7.27
N VAL A 64 -2.69 0.69 -6.61
CA VAL A 64 -2.71 -0.17 -5.41
C VAL A 64 -1.84 0.48 -4.35
N ILE A 65 -2.37 0.62 -3.13
CA ILE A 65 -1.61 1.10 -1.97
C ILE A 65 -1.01 -0.11 -1.27
N LEU A 66 0.31 -0.14 -1.13
CA LEU A 66 1.06 -1.21 -0.49
C LEU A 66 1.52 -0.82 0.91
N PHE A 67 1.67 -1.82 1.78
CA PHE A 67 2.48 -1.69 2.99
C PHE A 67 3.95 -1.97 2.65
N PHE A 68 4.90 -1.49 3.48
CA PHE A 68 6.33 -1.62 3.16
C PHE A 68 6.77 -3.07 2.98
N GLU A 69 6.20 -4.01 3.74
CA GLU A 69 6.48 -5.45 3.59
C GLU A 69 6.15 -5.91 2.17
N SER A 70 4.96 -5.59 1.67
CA SER A 70 4.53 -5.94 0.32
C SER A 70 5.33 -5.19 -0.76
N LEU A 71 5.82 -3.99 -0.49
CA LEU A 71 6.67 -3.27 -1.44
C LEU A 71 7.97 -4.02 -1.77
N LEU A 72 8.47 -4.83 -0.83
CA LEU A 72 9.71 -5.62 -0.96
C LEU A 72 9.46 -7.08 -1.39
N GLN A 73 8.21 -7.51 -1.40
CA GLN A 73 7.82 -8.89 -1.72
C GLN A 73 7.71 -9.14 -3.23
N LYS A 74 7.68 -10.43 -3.56
CA LYS A 74 7.53 -10.94 -4.93
C LYS A 74 6.26 -11.78 -5.06
N GLY A 75 5.65 -11.73 -6.24
CA GLY A 75 4.57 -12.64 -6.60
C GLY A 75 5.07 -14.05 -6.90
N ASN A 76 4.15 -14.98 -7.12
CA ASN A 76 4.48 -16.36 -7.49
C ASN A 76 5.22 -16.46 -8.84
N ASP A 77 5.11 -15.44 -9.70
CA ASP A 77 5.85 -15.31 -10.96
C ASP A 77 7.30 -14.82 -10.76
N GLY A 78 7.73 -14.62 -9.50
CA GLY A 78 9.07 -14.17 -9.13
C GLY A 78 9.29 -12.66 -9.31
N LYS A 79 8.31 -11.90 -9.82
CA LYS A 79 8.44 -10.45 -10.01
C LYS A 79 8.14 -9.71 -8.71
N PRO A 80 8.86 -8.61 -8.41
CA PRO A 80 8.47 -7.70 -7.35
C PRO A 80 7.04 -7.19 -7.57
N PHE A 81 6.22 -7.08 -6.51
CA PHE A 81 4.84 -6.61 -6.66
C PHE A 81 4.73 -5.24 -7.36
N PRO A 82 5.60 -4.25 -7.11
CA PRO A 82 5.57 -2.99 -7.88
C PRO A 82 5.77 -3.20 -9.38
N ALA A 83 6.68 -4.09 -9.77
CA ALA A 83 6.94 -4.40 -11.16
C ALA A 83 5.77 -5.16 -11.81
N LEU A 84 5.13 -6.08 -11.09
CA LEU A 84 3.91 -6.77 -11.52
C LEU A 84 2.77 -5.77 -11.79
N LEU A 85 2.54 -4.82 -10.88
CA LEU A 85 1.49 -3.81 -11.03
C LEU A 85 1.76 -2.90 -12.23
N VAL A 86 2.99 -2.40 -12.37
CA VAL A 86 3.39 -1.54 -13.50
C VAL A 86 3.22 -2.25 -14.84
N ALA A 87 3.61 -3.53 -14.94
CA ALA A 87 3.44 -4.32 -16.16
C ALA A 87 1.97 -4.44 -16.60
N ARG A 88 1.03 -4.26 -15.66
CA ARG A 88 -0.42 -4.28 -15.91
C ARG A 88 -1.02 -2.88 -16.04
N GLY A 89 -0.21 -1.82 -16.06
CA GLY A 89 -0.68 -0.43 -16.12
C GLY A 89 -1.33 0.05 -14.82
N ILE A 90 -1.03 -0.59 -13.69
CA ILE A 90 -1.52 -0.23 -12.36
C ILE A 90 -0.39 0.48 -11.60
N LEU A 91 -0.67 1.65 -11.06
CA LEU A 91 0.31 2.45 -10.34
C LEU A 91 0.54 1.87 -8.93
N PRO A 92 1.80 1.56 -8.54
CA PRO A 92 2.10 1.17 -7.17
C PRO A 92 2.24 2.39 -6.27
N GLY A 93 1.54 2.38 -5.14
CA GLY A 93 1.64 3.37 -4.08
C GLY A 93 2.07 2.74 -2.77
N VAL A 94 2.48 3.57 -1.80
CA VAL A 94 2.94 3.10 -0.49
C VAL A 94 2.31 3.90 0.65
N LYS A 95 1.86 3.20 1.70
CA LYS A 95 1.47 3.83 2.96
C LYS A 95 2.73 4.29 3.70
N VAL A 96 2.74 5.57 4.10
CA VAL A 96 3.91 6.19 4.76
C VAL A 96 3.63 6.67 6.19
N ASP A 97 2.39 6.63 6.66
CA ASP A 97 2.15 6.86 8.10
C ASP A 97 2.62 5.67 8.95
N LEU A 98 3.10 5.96 10.16
CA LEU A 98 3.58 4.96 11.14
C LEU A 98 2.53 4.69 12.24
N GLY A 99 1.25 4.91 11.92
CA GLY A 99 0.12 4.73 12.82
C GLY A 99 -0.25 5.98 13.62
N THR A 100 -1.22 5.80 14.51
CA THR A 100 -1.77 6.86 15.36
C THR A 100 -1.35 6.69 16.81
N GLU A 101 -1.24 7.79 17.52
CA GLU A 101 -1.04 7.87 18.97
C GLU A 101 -2.04 8.87 19.60
N PRO A 102 -2.32 8.78 20.91
CA PRO A 102 -3.17 9.75 21.59
C PRO A 102 -2.62 11.18 21.46
N MET A 103 -3.48 12.16 21.23
CA MET A 103 -3.07 13.56 21.23
C MET A 103 -2.89 14.05 22.68
N ASN A 104 -1.73 14.62 23.02
CA ASN A 104 -1.44 15.03 24.40
C ASN A 104 -2.49 15.96 25.04
N ALA A 105 -3.14 16.80 24.24
CA ALA A 105 -4.14 17.76 24.70
C ALA A 105 -5.57 17.18 24.79
N SER A 106 -5.79 15.92 24.42
CA SER A 106 -7.13 15.34 24.28
C SER A 106 -7.14 13.82 24.50
N THR A 107 -7.99 13.35 25.42
CA THR A 107 -8.13 11.93 25.76
C THR A 107 -8.92 11.13 24.72
N HIS A 108 -9.56 11.79 23.76
CA HIS A 108 -10.44 11.15 22.77
C HIS A 108 -9.93 11.23 21.34
N GLU A 109 -8.96 12.10 21.07
CA GLU A 109 -8.40 12.36 19.75
C GLU A 109 -7.06 11.65 19.53
N LEU A 110 -6.73 11.48 18.25
CA LEU A 110 -5.53 10.80 17.80
C LEU A 110 -4.73 11.73 16.88
N ILE A 111 -3.41 11.63 16.96
CA ILE A 111 -2.48 12.21 16.00
C ILE A 111 -1.75 11.10 15.24
N THR A 112 -1.56 11.28 13.94
CA THR A 112 -0.81 10.33 13.12
C THR A 112 0.67 10.70 13.10
N ARG A 113 1.54 9.72 13.34
CA ARG A 113 2.99 9.88 13.33
C ARG A 113 3.62 9.34 12.04
N GLY A 114 4.90 9.67 11.82
CA GLY A 114 5.69 9.14 10.71
C GLY A 114 6.48 10.15 9.90
N LEU A 115 6.51 11.42 10.34
CA LEU A 115 7.19 12.50 9.64
C LEU A 115 8.72 12.44 9.75
N LEU A 116 9.27 11.78 10.79
CA LEU A 116 10.68 11.90 11.15
C LEU A 116 11.62 11.59 9.98
N ASP A 117 11.97 10.38 9.66
CA ASP A 117 12.81 10.01 8.51
C ASP A 117 12.05 9.99 7.16
N LEU A 118 10.96 10.74 7.02
CA LEU A 118 10.07 10.62 5.87
C LEU A 118 10.77 10.91 4.53
N PRO A 119 11.59 11.97 4.37
CA PRO A 119 12.28 12.25 3.10
C PRO A 119 13.16 11.08 2.63
N GLU A 120 13.93 10.47 3.53
CA GLU A 120 14.83 9.35 3.23
C GLU A 120 14.02 8.11 2.83
N ARG A 121 12.93 7.82 3.56
CA ARG A 121 12.03 6.72 3.23
C ARG A 121 11.35 6.91 1.87
N LEU A 122 10.92 8.13 1.54
CA LEU A 122 10.32 8.43 0.23
C LEU A 122 11.30 8.18 -0.92
N VAL A 123 12.58 8.53 -0.76
CA VAL A 123 13.63 8.21 -1.73
C VAL A 123 13.76 6.69 -1.89
N ALA A 124 13.78 5.94 -0.79
CA ALA A 124 13.85 4.48 -0.84
C ALA A 124 12.62 3.86 -1.52
N TYR A 125 11.40 4.28 -1.18
CA TYR A 125 10.18 3.74 -1.77
C TYR A 125 10.07 4.04 -3.26
N LYS A 126 10.49 5.23 -3.69
CA LYS A 126 10.56 5.59 -5.10
C LYS A 126 11.54 4.69 -5.87
N ARG A 127 12.70 4.35 -5.27
CA ARG A 127 13.65 3.38 -5.87
C ARG A 127 13.04 1.97 -6.00
N GLN A 128 12.13 1.60 -5.10
CA GLN A 128 11.36 0.35 -5.17
C GLN A 128 10.14 0.43 -6.10
N GLY A 129 9.95 1.55 -6.80
CA GLY A 129 8.94 1.70 -7.85
C GLY A 129 7.66 2.40 -7.42
N ALA A 130 7.49 2.80 -6.15
CA ALA A 130 6.30 3.54 -5.73
C ALA A 130 6.23 4.93 -6.38
N VAL A 131 5.05 5.33 -6.86
CA VAL A 131 4.82 6.61 -7.56
C VAL A 131 3.85 7.55 -6.85
N PHE A 132 3.12 7.05 -5.86
CA PHE A 132 2.26 7.85 -4.98
C PHE A 132 2.28 7.31 -3.54
N THR A 133 1.74 8.09 -2.61
CA THR A 133 1.75 7.73 -1.18
C THR A 133 0.37 7.86 -0.55
N LYS A 134 0.21 7.26 0.63
CA LYS A 134 -0.98 7.41 1.47
C LYS A 134 -0.59 7.71 2.91
N TRP A 135 -1.31 8.64 3.53
CA TRP A 135 -1.23 8.97 4.95
C TRP A 135 -2.65 8.94 5.53
N ARG A 136 -2.88 8.25 6.64
CA ARG A 136 -4.20 8.17 7.29
C ARG A 136 -4.25 9.02 8.56
N ALA A 137 -5.13 10.03 8.59
CA ALA A 137 -5.60 10.66 9.83
C ALA A 137 -6.88 9.97 10.32
N VAL A 138 -7.06 9.89 11.64
CA VAL A 138 -8.26 9.29 12.26
C VAL A 138 -8.96 10.35 13.07
N ILE A 139 -10.21 10.63 12.71
CA ILE A 139 -11.12 11.53 13.42
C ILE A 139 -12.28 10.69 13.96
N ARG A 140 -12.73 10.96 15.18
CA ARG A 140 -13.83 10.25 15.85
C ARG A 140 -15.02 11.16 16.06
#